data_AF-A0A015M4M0-F1
#
_entry.id   AF-A0A015M4M0-F1
#
_cell.length_a   1.000
_cell.length_b   1.000
_cell.length_c   1.000
_cell.angle_alpha   90.00
_cell.angle_beta   90.00
_cell.angle_gamma   90.00
#
_symmetry.space_group_name_H-M   'P 1'
#
loop_
_entity.id
_entity.type
_entity.pdbx_description
1 polymer ?
#
loop_
_entity_poly.entity_id
_entity_poly.type
_entity_poly.pdbx_seq_one_letter_code
_entity_poly.pdbx_strand_id
1 'polypeptide(L)'
;MTFQKKFNLPETATESQLKFMKIVLKEIGGDIYNSFPDSLYLARIQLGLKDRFHSFMPCLKCHKLYNKTDMDEIQKNDSIGIIRCSHVEFPNSASRRMKSCQTVLAEREVKKPELIYPFVPIHQQLETLYRQPHFERLLRHWSNRR
;
A
#
# COMPACT_ATOMS: atom_id res chain seq x y z
N MET A 1 4.84 -8.42 -1.52
CA MET A 1 5.74 -8.15 -0.37
C MET A 1 6.09 -9.37 0.50
N THR A 2 5.31 -10.47 0.49
CA THR A 2 5.52 -11.64 1.39
C THR A 2 6.51 -12.70 0.87
N PHE A 3 6.75 -12.79 -0.45
CA PHE A 3 7.68 -13.79 -1.03
C PHE A 3 9.15 -13.36 -0.89
N GLN A 4 9.47 -12.10 -1.22
CA GLN A 4 10.84 -11.56 -1.14
C GLN A 4 11.43 -11.62 0.29
N LYS A 5 10.64 -11.29 1.32
CA LYS A 5 11.06 -11.38 2.73
C LYS A 5 11.22 -12.82 3.24
N LYS A 6 10.52 -13.79 2.66
CA LYS A 6 10.57 -15.20 3.09
C LYS A 6 11.78 -15.93 2.50
N PHE A 7 12.27 -15.51 1.34
CA PHE A 7 13.39 -16.15 0.64
C PHE A 7 14.65 -15.29 0.54
N ASN A 8 14.65 -14.08 1.13
CA ASN A 8 15.76 -13.10 1.01
C ASN A 8 16.24 -12.90 -0.43
N LEU A 9 15.34 -13.01 -1.42
CA LEU A 9 15.70 -12.86 -2.81
C LEU A 9 15.88 -11.37 -3.11
N PRO A 10 17.10 -10.92 -3.47
CA PRO A 10 17.33 -9.54 -3.85
C PRO A 10 16.48 -9.17 -5.08
N GLU A 11 16.03 -7.92 -5.16
CA GLU A 11 15.40 -7.42 -6.38
C GLU A 11 16.34 -7.58 -7.58
N THR A 12 17.64 -7.41 -7.36
CA THR A 12 18.69 -7.65 -8.36
C THR A 12 18.69 -9.09 -8.89
N ALA A 13 18.51 -10.10 -8.03
CA ALA A 13 18.45 -11.50 -8.45
C ALA A 13 17.20 -11.78 -9.28
N THR A 14 16.07 -11.18 -8.91
CA THR A 14 14.80 -11.32 -9.66
C THR A 14 14.93 -10.65 -11.03
N GLU A 15 15.57 -9.49 -11.09
CA GLU A 15 15.81 -8.77 -12.34
C GLU A 15 16.79 -9.51 -13.26
N SER A 16 17.84 -10.13 -12.71
CA SER A 16 18.75 -11.02 -13.45
C SER A 16 18.02 -12.22 -14.04
N GLN A 17 17.13 -12.87 -13.28
CA GLN A 17 16.30 -13.97 -13.77
C GLN A 17 15.37 -13.52 -14.90
N LEU A 18 14.78 -12.34 -14.76
CA LEU A 18 13.87 -11.77 -15.74
C LEU A 18 14.59 -11.49 -17.07
N LYS A 19 15.82 -10.94 -17.01
CA LYS A 19 16.69 -10.78 -18.18
C LYS A 19 17.09 -12.11 -18.80
N PHE A 20 17.43 -13.12 -17.99
CA PHE A 20 17.74 -14.46 -18.48
C PHE A 20 16.56 -15.07 -19.25
N MET A 21 15.34 -14.96 -18.71
CA MET A 21 14.14 -15.43 -19.40
C MET A 21 13.90 -14.71 -20.73
N LYS A 22 14.15 -13.38 -20.81
CA LYS A 22 14.07 -12.64 -22.08
C LYS A 22 14.99 -13.22 -23.14
N ILE A 23 16.22 -13.58 -22.77
CA ILE A 23 17.19 -14.20 -23.68
C ILE A 23 16.67 -15.55 -24.15
N VAL A 24 16.27 -16.44 -23.22
CA VAL A 24 15.73 -17.76 -23.57
C VAL A 24 14.53 -17.66 -24.51
N LEU A 25 13.61 -16.73 -24.25
CA LEU A 25 12.43 -16.51 -25.09
C LEU A 25 12.81 -16.00 -26.48
N LYS A 26 13.78 -15.09 -26.58
CA LYS A 26 14.32 -14.63 -27.87
C LYS A 26 14.96 -15.76 -28.68
N GLU A 27 15.67 -16.67 -28.04
CA GLU A 27 16.25 -17.83 -28.74
C GLU A 27 15.17 -18.76 -29.32
N ILE A 28 14.04 -18.91 -28.62
CA ILE A 28 12.96 -19.82 -29.05
C ILE A 28 12.03 -19.18 -30.09
N GLY A 29 11.65 -17.91 -29.90
CA GLY A 29 10.63 -17.24 -30.73
C GLY A 29 11.11 -16.02 -31.50
N GLY A 30 12.40 -15.66 -31.39
CA GLY A 30 12.95 -14.49 -32.05
C GLY A 30 12.30 -13.19 -31.58
N ASP A 31 11.98 -12.34 -32.55
CA ASP A 31 11.55 -10.96 -32.30
C ASP A 31 10.16 -10.82 -31.68
N ILE A 32 9.34 -11.89 -31.66
CA ILE A 32 8.02 -11.85 -31.03
C ILE A 32 8.10 -11.57 -29.51
N TYR A 33 9.25 -11.84 -28.89
CA TYR A 33 9.51 -11.60 -27.47
C TYR A 33 10.37 -10.36 -27.20
N ASN A 34 10.57 -9.48 -28.19
CA ASN A 34 11.25 -8.20 -27.97
C ASN A 34 10.57 -7.33 -26.90
N SER A 35 9.23 -7.43 -26.80
CA SER A 35 8.42 -6.72 -25.82
C SER A 35 8.48 -7.31 -24.40
N PHE A 36 9.08 -8.49 -24.21
CA PHE A 36 9.24 -9.08 -22.89
C PHE A 36 10.07 -8.14 -22.00
N PRO A 37 9.70 -7.95 -20.72
CA PRO A 37 10.33 -6.95 -19.88
C PRO A 37 11.77 -7.35 -19.56
N ASP A 38 12.63 -6.38 -19.33
CA ASP A 38 14.04 -6.55 -18.90
C ASP A 38 14.35 -5.90 -17.56
N SER A 39 13.34 -5.24 -16.97
CA SER A 39 13.40 -4.65 -15.64
C SER A 39 12.15 -5.03 -14.85
N LEU A 40 12.29 -5.04 -13.53
CA LEU A 40 11.17 -5.26 -12.63
C LEU A 40 10.08 -4.20 -12.80
N TYR A 41 10.45 -2.96 -13.11
CA TYR A 41 9.51 -1.88 -13.37
C TYR A 41 8.61 -2.17 -14.57
N LEU A 42 9.20 -2.51 -15.73
CA LEU A 42 8.44 -2.85 -16.94
C LEU A 42 7.61 -4.12 -16.73
N ALA A 43 8.16 -5.11 -16.03
CA ALA A 43 7.43 -6.33 -15.70
C ALA A 43 6.20 -6.04 -14.85
N ARG A 44 6.32 -5.16 -13.84
CA ARG A 44 5.19 -4.75 -13.01
C ARG A 44 4.11 -4.05 -13.83
N ILE A 45 4.51 -3.17 -14.75
CA ILE A 45 3.55 -2.47 -15.64
C ILE A 45 2.82 -3.45 -16.56
N GLN A 46 3.56 -4.30 -17.28
CA GLN A 46 3.00 -5.23 -18.27
C GLN A 46 2.13 -6.31 -17.64
N LEU A 47 2.48 -6.78 -16.44
CA LEU A 47 1.70 -7.75 -15.67
C LEU A 47 0.57 -7.10 -14.86
N GLY A 48 0.42 -5.78 -14.91
CA GLY A 48 -0.58 -5.05 -14.12
C GLY A 48 -0.35 -5.13 -12.60
N LEU A 49 0.87 -5.47 -12.16
CA LEU A 49 1.26 -5.53 -10.76
C LEU A 49 1.49 -4.12 -10.25
N LYS A 50 0.43 -3.51 -9.73
CA LYS A 50 0.52 -2.21 -9.05
C LYS A 50 0.81 -2.44 -7.57
N ASP A 51 1.85 -1.78 -7.07
CA ASP A 51 2.00 -1.62 -5.63
C ASP A 51 0.82 -0.79 -5.11
N ARG A 52 0.03 -1.39 -4.21
CA ARG A 52 -1.13 -0.73 -3.59
C ARG A 52 -0.66 0.19 -2.48
N PHE A 53 -0.03 1.29 -2.87
CA PHE A 53 0.29 2.37 -1.96
C PHE A 53 -0.94 3.24 -1.76
N HIS A 54 -1.32 3.46 -0.50
CA HIS A 54 -2.27 4.50 -0.15
C HIS A 54 -1.48 5.69 0.39
N SER A 55 -1.59 6.83 -0.29
CA SER A 55 -1.09 8.10 0.22
C SER A 55 -2.12 8.67 1.19
N PHE A 56 -1.68 8.96 2.41
CA PHE A 56 -2.49 9.63 3.41
C PHE A 56 -1.94 11.00 3.76
N MET A 57 -2.86 11.94 4.03
CA MET A 57 -2.55 13.22 4.63
C MET A 57 -2.81 13.14 6.15
N PRO A 58 -1.77 13.20 6.99
CA PRO A 58 -1.93 13.14 8.43
C PRO A 58 -2.30 14.51 9.02
N CYS A 59 -3.25 14.53 9.95
CA CYS A 59 -3.40 15.64 10.87
C CYS A 59 -2.32 15.55 11.96
N LEU A 60 -1.40 16.51 12.03
CA LEU A 60 -0.33 16.50 13.03
C LEU A 60 -0.81 16.67 14.49
N LYS A 61 -2.05 17.11 14.70
CA LYS A 61 -2.61 17.34 16.04
C LYS A 61 -3.34 16.12 16.60
N CYS A 62 -4.20 15.50 15.79
CA CYS A 62 -5.02 14.37 16.23
C CYS A 62 -4.64 13.03 15.57
N HIS A 63 -3.60 13.04 14.73
CA HIS A 63 -3.07 11.88 14.00
C HIS A 63 -4.08 11.18 13.09
N LYS A 64 -5.23 11.79 12.81
CA LYS A 64 -6.20 11.29 11.83
C LYS A 64 -5.57 11.30 10.44
N LEU A 65 -5.64 10.15 9.77
CA LEU A 65 -5.23 9.97 8.38
C LEU A 65 -6.43 10.22 7.46
N TYR A 66 -6.23 11.10 6.47
CA TYR A 66 -7.18 11.37 5.39
C TYR A 66 -6.67 10.77 4.10
N ASN A 67 -7.54 10.13 3.32
CA ASN A 67 -7.16 9.63 2.00
C ASN A 67 -6.90 10.83 1.08
N LYS A 68 -5.79 10.78 0.34
CA LYS A 68 -5.37 11.88 -0.53
C LYS A 68 -6.38 12.15 -1.65
N THR A 69 -6.97 11.10 -2.25
CA THR A 69 -7.95 11.27 -3.35
C THR A 69 -9.14 12.11 -2.91
N ASP A 70 -9.65 11.84 -1.71
CA ASP A 70 -10.81 12.51 -1.16
C ASP A 70 -10.48 13.98 -0.83
N MET A 71 -9.23 14.24 -0.43
CA MET A 71 -8.74 15.61 -0.17
C MET A 71 -8.53 16.42 -1.45
N ASP A 72 -8.03 15.79 -2.52
CA ASP A 72 -7.87 16.42 -3.82
C ASP A 72 -9.24 16.83 -4.41
N GLU A 73 -10.28 16.01 -4.21
CA GLU A 73 -11.67 16.35 -4.58
C GLU A 73 -12.23 17.51 -3.76
N ILE A 74 -12.01 17.50 -2.44
CA ILE A 74 -12.43 18.58 -1.55
C ILE A 74 -11.72 19.89 -1.93
N GLN A 75 -10.44 19.85 -2.27
CA GLN A 75 -9.69 21.04 -2.70
C GLN A 75 -10.22 21.66 -4.00
N LYS A 76 -10.74 20.84 -4.91
CA LYS A 76 -11.35 21.32 -6.18
C LYS A 76 -12.70 21.98 -5.94
N ASN A 77 -13.48 21.47 -4.99
CA ASN A 77 -14.83 21.95 -4.71
C ASN A 77 -14.85 23.15 -3.76
N ASP A 78 -13.88 23.24 -2.84
CA ASP A 78 -13.81 24.34 -1.88
C ASP A 78 -13.06 25.54 -2.50
N SER A 79 -13.77 26.66 -2.64
CA SER A 79 -13.21 27.92 -3.14
C SER A 79 -12.21 28.52 -2.16
N ILE A 80 -12.27 28.10 -0.89
CA ILE A 80 -11.38 28.50 0.20
C ILE A 80 -10.15 27.57 0.18
N GLY A 81 -8.97 28.12 -0.11
CA GLY A 81 -7.73 27.36 -0.28
C GLY A 81 -7.15 26.68 0.98
N ILE A 82 -7.94 26.52 2.04
CA ILE A 82 -7.51 25.99 3.35
C ILE A 82 -8.40 24.82 3.76
N ILE A 83 -7.85 23.60 3.71
CA ILE A 83 -8.53 22.39 4.19
C ILE A 83 -8.25 22.23 5.68
N ARG A 84 -9.31 22.09 6.49
CA ARG A 84 -9.21 21.89 7.95
C ARG A 84 -9.62 20.48 8.36
N CYS A 85 -8.99 19.98 9.41
CA CYS A 85 -9.29 18.70 10.01
C CYS A 85 -10.66 18.73 10.70
N SER A 86 -11.59 17.93 10.19
CA SER A 86 -12.95 17.75 10.73
C SER A 86 -13.05 16.68 11.82
N HIS A 87 -11.95 16.01 12.17
CA HIS A 87 -11.97 14.89 13.11
C HIS A 87 -12.46 15.32 14.49
N VAL A 88 -13.43 14.58 15.03
CA VAL A 88 -13.92 14.70 16.41
C VAL A 88 -13.45 13.47 17.18
N GLU A 89 -12.70 13.69 18.25
CA GLU A 89 -12.24 12.63 19.14
C GLU A 89 -13.39 12.26 20.09
N PHE A 90 -13.80 10.98 20.09
CA PHE A 90 -14.89 10.44 20.92
C PHE A 90 -16.27 11.11 20.70
N PRO A 91 -16.88 10.95 19.52
CA PRO A 91 -18.17 11.56 19.18
C PRO A 91 -19.33 11.15 20.10
N ASN A 92 -19.22 9.99 20.77
CA ASN A 92 -20.27 9.44 21.62
C ASN A 92 -20.05 9.70 23.12
N SER A 93 -19.09 10.55 23.49
CA SER A 93 -18.81 10.83 24.90
C SER A 93 -19.64 12.02 25.40
N ALA A 94 -20.48 11.80 26.41
CA ALA A 94 -21.32 12.84 27.00
C ALA A 94 -20.53 13.91 27.79
N SER A 95 -19.30 13.59 28.21
CA SER A 95 -18.48 14.41 29.11
C SER A 95 -17.42 15.27 28.41
N ARG A 96 -17.07 14.99 27.14
CA ARG A 96 -16.16 15.85 26.37
C ARG A 96 -16.96 16.64 25.34
N ARG A 97 -16.79 17.96 25.34
CA ARG A 97 -17.30 18.82 24.26
C ARG A 97 -16.80 18.25 22.93
N MET A 98 -17.74 17.89 22.04
CA MET A 98 -17.48 17.40 20.66
C MET A 98 -16.83 18.50 19.81
N LYS A 99 -15.58 18.86 20.11
CA LYS A 99 -14.83 19.84 19.33
C LYS A 99 -14.09 19.11 18.23
N SER A 100 -14.31 19.54 16.99
CA SER A 100 -13.48 19.10 15.88
C SER A 100 -12.08 19.70 16.01
N CYS A 101 -11.09 18.98 15.45
CA CYS A 101 -9.68 19.33 15.56
C CYS A 101 -9.34 20.71 14.97
N GLN A 102 -9.95 21.05 13.82
CA GLN A 102 -9.82 22.29 13.05
C GLN A 102 -8.40 22.67 12.58
N THR A 103 -7.41 21.81 12.82
CA THR A 103 -6.02 21.98 12.35
C THR A 103 -5.97 22.04 10.83
N VAL A 104 -5.18 22.96 10.29
CA VAL A 104 -4.99 23.10 8.84
C VAL A 104 -4.24 21.89 8.28
N LEU A 105 -4.92 21.13 7.42
CA LEU A 105 -4.39 19.96 6.74
C LEU A 105 -3.61 20.36 5.50
N ALA A 106 -4.17 21.19 4.63
CA ALA A 106 -3.51 21.66 3.42
C ALA A 106 -3.87 23.11 3.13
N GLU A 107 -2.90 23.83 2.56
CA GLU A 107 -3.04 25.19 2.03
C GLU A 107 -2.55 25.14 0.58
N ARG A 108 -3.23 25.84 -0.35
CA ARG A 108 -3.08 25.65 -1.81
C ARG A 108 -1.65 25.69 -2.36
N GLU A 109 -0.68 26.24 -1.62
CA GLU A 109 0.68 26.47 -2.12
C GLU A 109 1.77 25.56 -1.49
N VAL A 110 1.45 24.77 -0.46
CA VAL A 110 2.46 23.97 0.27
C VAL A 110 2.23 22.47 0.11
N LYS A 111 3.09 21.82 -0.68
CA LYS A 111 3.17 20.35 -0.74
C LYS A 111 3.65 19.81 0.62
N LYS A 112 2.73 19.22 1.39
CA LYS A 112 3.05 18.56 2.66
C LYS A 112 3.53 17.12 2.44
N PRO A 113 4.34 16.58 3.37
CA PRO A 113 4.87 15.22 3.25
C PRO A 113 3.74 14.19 3.20
N GLU A 114 3.84 13.29 2.22
CA GLU A 114 2.93 12.16 2.05
C GLU A 114 3.41 10.97 2.89
N LEU A 115 2.52 10.41 3.71
CA LEU A 115 2.77 9.12 4.32
C LEU A 115 2.33 8.04 3.33
N ILE A 116 3.32 7.37 2.74
CA ILE A 116 3.12 6.17 1.92
C ILE A 116 3.21 4.96 2.85
N TYR A 117 2.07 4.29 3.07
CA TYR A 117 2.07 3.03 3.80
C TYR A 117 1.97 1.85 2.81
N PRO A 118 2.82 0.82 2.91
CA PRO A 118 2.60 -0.44 2.21
C PRO A 118 1.39 -1.14 2.84
N PHE A 119 0.20 -0.85 2.32
CA PHE A 119 -1.05 -1.39 2.84
C PHE A 119 -1.45 -2.61 2.04
N VAL A 120 -1.18 -3.80 2.58
CA VAL A 120 -1.93 -4.99 2.17
C VAL A 120 -3.22 -4.97 3.00
N PRO A 121 -4.42 -4.90 2.40
CA PRO A 121 -5.66 -4.91 3.16
C PRO A 121 -5.71 -6.10 4.12
N ILE A 122 -6.28 -5.89 5.31
CA ILE A 122 -6.34 -6.95 6.34
C ILE A 122 -7.00 -8.23 5.81
N HIS A 123 -8.00 -8.12 4.92
CA HIS A 123 -8.63 -9.30 4.30
C HIS A 123 -7.63 -10.10 3.44
N GLN A 124 -6.74 -9.44 2.69
CA GLN A 124 -5.71 -10.14 1.90
C GLN A 124 -4.61 -10.71 2.79
N GLN A 125 -4.27 -10.04 3.88
CA GLN A 125 -3.34 -10.58 4.88
C GLN A 125 -3.93 -11.82 5.56
N LEU A 126 -5.19 -11.77 5.95
CA LEU A 126 -5.93 -12.89 6.54
C LEU A 126 -6.09 -14.02 5.54
N GLU A 127 -6.45 -13.74 4.30
CA GLU A 127 -6.55 -14.75 3.24
C GLU A 127 -5.20 -15.44 2.99
N THR A 128 -4.11 -14.67 2.97
CA THR A 128 -2.75 -15.22 2.87
C THR A 128 -2.41 -16.10 4.06
N LEU A 129 -2.81 -15.69 5.27
CA LEU A 129 -2.61 -16.45 6.51
C LEU A 129 -3.39 -17.78 6.48
N TYR A 130 -4.68 -17.74 6.12
CA TYR A 130 -5.53 -18.92 6.03
C TYR A 130 -5.08 -19.90 4.94
N ARG A 131 -4.53 -19.39 3.84
CA ARG A 131 -3.98 -20.22 2.74
C ARG A 131 -2.59 -20.79 3.06
N GLN A 132 -1.99 -20.51 4.22
CA GLN A 132 -0.70 -21.12 4.56
C GLN A 132 -0.84 -22.64 4.76
N PRO A 133 0.04 -23.46 4.15
CA PRO A 133 0.05 -24.89 4.38
C PRO A 133 0.18 -25.20 5.87
N HIS A 134 -0.67 -26.12 6.36
CA HIS A 134 -0.72 -26.53 7.77
C HIS A 134 -1.11 -25.43 8.77
N PHE A 135 -1.74 -24.34 8.33
CA PHE A 135 -2.23 -23.28 9.23
C PHE A 135 -3.08 -23.85 10.38
N GLU A 136 -4.04 -24.74 10.08
CA GLU A 136 -4.85 -25.39 11.11
C GLU A 136 -4.02 -26.22 12.11
N ARG A 137 -2.94 -26.85 11.64
CA ARG A 137 -2.02 -27.61 12.50
C ARG A 137 -1.24 -26.68 13.44
N LEU A 138 -0.86 -25.49 12.96
CA LEU A 138 -0.22 -24.45 13.77
C LEU A 138 -1.16 -23.92 14.84
N LEU A 139 -2.46 -23.75 14.55
CA LEU A 139 -3.46 -23.36 15.55
C LEU A 139 -3.61 -24.41 16.65
N ARG A 140 -3.46 -25.69 16.32
CA ARG A 140 -3.54 -26.81 17.26
C ARG A 140 -2.21 -27.13 17.96
N HIS A 141 -1.15 -26.35 17.74
CA HIS A 141 0.16 -26.57 18.35
C HIS A 141 0.10 -26.64 19.88
N TRP A 142 -0.81 -25.91 20.52
CA TRP A 142 -1.04 -25.95 21.96
C TRP A 142 -1.72 -27.23 22.45
N SER A 143 -2.55 -27.87 21.62
CA SER A 143 -3.22 -29.14 21.93
C SER A 143 -2.26 -30.34 21.92
N ASN A 144 -1.10 -30.19 21.29
CA ASN A 144 -0.10 -31.26 21.12
C ASN A 144 1.07 -31.13 22.09
N ARG A 145 1.04 -30.16 23.02
CA ARG A 145 1.99 -30.10 24.14
C ARG A 145 1.56 -31.11 25.20
N ARG A 146 1.93 -32.37 25.00
CA ARG A 146 2.03 -33.33 26.10
C ARG A 146 3.38 -33.19 26.77
#